data_AF-A0A415P1J3-F1
#
_entry.id   AF-A0A415P1J3-F1
#
_cell.length_a   1.000
_cell.length_b   1.000
_cell.length_c   1.000
_cell.angle_alpha   90.00
_cell.angle_beta   90.00
_cell.angle_gamma   90.00
#
_symmetry.space_group_name_H-M   'P 1'
#
loop_
_entity.id
_entity.type
_entity.pdbx_description
1 polymer ?
#
loop_
_entity_poly.entity_id
_entity_poly.type
_entity_poly.pdbx_seq_one_letter_code
_entity_poly.pdbx_strand_id
1 'polypeptide(L)'
;MIYYINVFNIQNIVYCINEEGIMKPLLLERLDILHSAKLIDEEVIAFCNKVVNYFFEQSSEWPQENMEIFITHLAMAASRSKKGEVENSVDAAIIASLKQESVYDEAKGILDSILRLTMIEFPKPEIDLLLIHICNMCKIKKGEFK
;
A
#
# COMPACT_ATOMS: atom_id res chain seq x y z
N MET A 1 -29.23 21.11 34.85
CA MET A 1 -29.59 19.83 34.20
C MET A 1 -28.96 19.86 32.82
N ILE A 2 -27.83 19.17 32.67
CA ILE A 2 -27.00 19.21 31.45
C ILE A 2 -27.65 18.26 30.44
N TYR A 3 -28.08 18.79 29.30
CA TYR A 3 -28.63 17.97 28.21
C TYR A 3 -27.48 17.27 27.49
N TYR A 4 -27.46 15.94 27.58
CA TYR A 4 -26.62 15.05 26.78
C TYR A 4 -26.95 15.23 25.29
N ILE A 5 -25.97 15.69 24.51
CA ILE A 5 -26.04 15.65 23.05
C ILE A 5 -25.75 14.21 22.64
N ASN A 6 -26.69 13.61 21.91
CA ASN A 6 -26.66 12.24 21.46
C ASN A 6 -25.57 12.07 20.37
N VAL A 7 -24.50 11.34 20.67
CA VAL A 7 -23.29 11.15 19.84
C VAL A 7 -23.51 10.09 18.76
N PHE A 8 -24.61 10.18 18.01
CA PHE A 8 -24.98 9.16 17.02
C PHE A 8 -25.09 9.66 15.57
N ASN A 9 -24.59 10.87 15.27
CA ASN A 9 -24.78 11.43 13.93
C ASN A 9 -23.59 12.24 13.35
N ILE A 10 -22.36 11.93 13.77
CA ILE A 10 -21.16 12.51 13.14
C ILE A 10 -20.54 11.54 12.12
N GLN A 11 -20.73 10.22 12.28
CA GLN A 11 -20.20 9.22 11.35
C GLN A 11 -20.83 9.27 9.96
N ASN A 12 -22.03 9.85 9.79
CA ASN A 12 -22.71 9.94 8.49
C ASN A 12 -22.50 11.27 7.74
N ILE A 13 -21.91 12.30 8.36
CA ILE A 13 -21.68 13.58 7.66
C ILE A 13 -20.34 13.57 6.90
N VAL A 14 -19.40 12.70 7.27
CA VAL A 14 -18.09 12.59 6.59
C VAL A 14 -18.20 11.87 5.23
N TYR A 15 -19.27 11.08 5.00
CA TYR A 15 -19.46 10.32 3.76
C TYR A 15 -19.85 11.16 2.52
N CYS A 16 -20.01 12.48 2.66
CA CYS A 16 -20.36 13.37 1.53
C CYS A 16 -19.19 14.24 1.04
N ILE A 17 -17.94 13.93 1.42
CA ILE A 17 -16.76 14.69 0.99
C ILE A 17 -16.03 13.86 -0.06
N ASN A 18 -16.11 14.26 -1.33
CA ASN A 18 -15.32 13.79 -2.50
C ASN A 18 -14.44 12.55 -2.26
N GLU A 19 -14.80 11.40 -2.86
CA GLU A 19 -14.06 10.13 -2.75
C GLU A 19 -12.56 10.27 -3.07
N GLU A 20 -12.16 11.22 -3.92
CA GLU A 20 -10.75 11.50 -4.25
C GLU A 20 -9.93 12.12 -3.10
N GLY A 21 -10.58 12.74 -2.11
CA GLY A 21 -9.92 13.46 -1.01
C GLY A 21 -9.65 12.63 0.25
N ILE A 22 -10.26 11.45 0.39
CA ILE A 22 -10.23 10.66 1.64
C ILE A 22 -9.13 9.60 1.64
N MET A 23 -8.81 9.00 0.47
CA MET A 23 -7.88 7.87 0.41
C MET A 23 -6.49 8.22 0.95
N LYS A 24 -5.90 9.35 0.56
CA LYS A 24 -4.55 9.72 0.99
C LYS A 24 -4.44 9.82 2.53
N PRO A 25 -5.31 10.59 3.22
CA PRO A 25 -5.35 10.58 4.68
C PRO A 25 -5.44 9.18 5.31
N LEU A 26 -6.28 8.28 4.76
CA LEU A 26 -6.41 6.91 5.28
C LEU A 26 -5.11 6.12 5.16
N LEU A 27 -4.39 6.22 4.04
CA LEU A 27 -3.09 5.56 3.88
C LEU A 27 -2.07 6.07 4.90
N LEU A 28 -2.08 7.38 5.19
CA LEU A 28 -1.19 7.99 6.18
C LEU A 28 -1.54 7.54 7.61
N GLU A 29 -2.82 7.50 7.96
CA GLU A 29 -3.29 7.00 9.26
C GLU A 29 -2.82 5.56 9.53
N ARG A 30 -2.83 4.70 8.50
CA ARG A 30 -2.31 3.32 8.63
C ARG A 30 -0.82 3.30 8.97
N LEU A 31 -0.02 4.21 8.41
CA LEU A 31 1.40 4.34 8.75
C LEU A 31 1.59 4.82 10.18
N ASP A 32 0.78 5.80 10.62
CA ASP A 32 0.82 6.32 12.00
C ASP A 32 0.47 5.23 13.02
N ILE A 33 -0.50 4.36 12.72
CA ILE A 33 -0.84 3.20 13.55
C ILE A 33 0.36 2.23 13.66
N LEU A 34 1.00 1.89 12.54
CA LEU A 34 2.16 0.98 12.54
C LEU A 34 3.34 1.56 13.31
N HIS A 35 3.59 2.87 13.18
CA HIS A 35 4.65 3.57 13.91
C HIS A 35 4.36 3.65 15.41
N SER A 36 3.13 4.01 15.77
CA SER A 36 2.68 4.05 17.17
C SER A 36 2.79 2.68 17.85
N ALA A 37 2.58 1.60 17.09
CA ALA A 37 2.78 0.22 17.53
C ALA A 37 4.26 -0.22 17.53
N LYS A 38 5.20 0.67 17.17
CA LYS A 38 6.65 0.41 17.04
C LYS A 38 7.00 -0.71 16.06
N LEU A 39 6.15 -0.94 15.06
CA LEU A 39 6.38 -1.94 14.02
C LEU A 39 7.27 -1.40 12.90
N ILE A 40 7.22 -0.08 12.68
CA ILE A 40 8.03 0.64 11.68
C ILE A 40 8.69 1.86 12.33
N ASP A 41 9.74 2.39 11.71
CA ASP A 41 10.46 3.59 12.16
C ASP A 41 10.27 4.77 11.19
N GLU A 42 10.87 5.91 11.54
CA GLU A 42 10.73 7.17 10.81
C GLU A 42 11.25 7.09 9.38
N GLU A 43 12.29 6.30 9.13
CA GLU A 43 12.83 6.09 7.78
C GLU A 43 11.83 5.32 6.91
N VAL A 44 11.19 4.28 7.48
CA VAL A 44 10.14 3.52 6.79
C VAL A 44 8.93 4.40 6.50
N ILE A 45 8.50 5.23 7.45
CA ILE A 45 7.41 6.20 7.23
C ILE A 45 7.76 7.18 6.11
N ALA A 46 8.96 7.75 6.14
CA ALA A 46 9.40 8.70 5.12
C ALA A 46 9.42 8.06 3.73
N PHE A 47 9.85 6.80 3.62
CA PHE A 47 9.78 6.03 2.40
C PHE A 47 8.32 5.80 1.94
N CYS A 48 7.47 5.27 2.81
CA CYS A 48 6.06 5.02 2.49
C CYS A 48 5.31 6.30 2.08
N ASN A 49 5.62 7.45 2.69
CA ASN A 49 5.06 8.74 2.31
C ASN A 49 5.45 9.15 0.87
N LYS A 50 6.71 8.91 0.46
CA LYS A 50 7.12 9.13 -0.94
C LYS A 50 6.34 8.23 -1.89
N VAL A 51 6.09 6.98 -1.49
CA VAL A 51 5.35 6.01 -2.32
C VAL A 51 3.88 6.39 -2.44
N VAL A 52 3.24 6.83 -1.34
CA VAL A 52 1.89 7.39 -1.38
C VAL A 52 1.86 8.57 -2.36
N ASN A 53 2.76 9.55 -2.23
CA ASN A 53 2.81 10.68 -3.17
C ASN A 53 2.99 10.23 -4.62
N TYR A 54 3.91 9.28 -4.87
CA TYR A 54 4.14 8.72 -6.20
C TYR A 54 2.86 8.17 -6.85
N PHE A 55 2.04 7.40 -6.13
CA PHE A 55 0.79 6.87 -6.71
C PHE A 55 -0.21 7.97 -7.07
N PHE A 56 -0.37 8.97 -6.19
CA PHE A 56 -1.30 10.09 -6.40
C PHE A 56 -0.83 11.09 -7.46
N GLU A 57 0.48 11.19 -7.71
CA GLU A 57 1.02 11.94 -8.85
C GLU A 57 0.72 11.28 -10.20
N GLN A 58 0.56 9.95 -10.23
CA GLN A 58 0.21 9.22 -11.46
C GLN A 58 -1.29 9.22 -11.75
N SER A 59 -2.14 9.04 -10.73
CA SER A 59 -3.60 8.95 -10.88
C SER A 59 -4.29 8.97 -9.50
N SER A 60 -5.49 9.53 -9.40
CA SER A 60 -6.37 9.38 -8.22
C SER A 60 -7.18 8.07 -8.24
N GLU A 61 -7.28 7.41 -9.40
CA GLU A 61 -8.17 6.26 -9.65
C GLU A 61 -7.51 4.92 -9.28
N TRP A 62 -6.93 4.82 -8.09
CA TRP A 62 -6.42 3.55 -7.58
C TRP A 62 -7.45 2.84 -6.69
N PRO A 63 -7.55 1.50 -6.73
CA PRO A 63 -8.46 0.76 -5.87
C PRO A 63 -8.06 0.93 -4.39
N GLN A 64 -8.88 1.66 -3.63
CA GLN A 64 -8.57 2.08 -2.26
C GLN A 64 -8.20 0.89 -1.36
N GLU A 65 -9.03 -0.16 -1.30
CA GLU A 65 -8.79 -1.31 -0.43
C GLU A 65 -7.43 -1.97 -0.71
N ASN A 66 -7.06 -2.08 -1.99
CA ASN A 66 -5.80 -2.68 -2.39
C ASN A 66 -4.61 -1.76 -2.11
N MET A 67 -4.78 -0.44 -2.23
CA MET A 67 -3.78 0.56 -1.84
C MET A 67 -3.51 0.50 -0.33
N GLU A 68 -4.55 0.36 0.48
CA GLU A 68 -4.45 0.21 1.94
C GLU A 68 -3.69 -1.06 2.33
N ILE A 69 -3.97 -2.19 1.69
CA ILE A 69 -3.25 -3.45 1.92
C ILE A 69 -1.79 -3.31 1.47
N PHE A 70 -1.56 -2.75 0.27
CA PHE A 70 -0.23 -2.57 -0.28
C PHE A 70 0.63 -1.68 0.61
N ILE A 71 0.14 -0.53 1.07
CA ILE A 71 0.94 0.39 1.88
C ILE A 71 1.30 -0.21 3.23
N THR A 72 0.38 -0.95 3.86
CA THR A 72 0.65 -1.69 5.09
C THR A 72 1.72 -2.77 4.87
N HIS A 73 1.62 -3.55 3.79
CA HIS A 73 2.62 -4.57 3.49
C HIS A 73 3.98 -3.94 3.18
N LEU A 74 4.03 -2.88 2.37
CA LEU A 74 5.28 -2.19 2.05
C LEU A 74 6.00 -1.71 3.30
N ALA A 75 5.27 -1.11 4.25
CA ALA A 75 5.84 -0.63 5.50
C ALA A 75 6.42 -1.77 6.34
N MET A 76 5.71 -2.89 6.45
CA MET A 76 6.20 -4.08 7.17
C MET A 76 7.39 -4.74 6.47
N ALA A 77 7.34 -4.89 5.15
CA ALA A 77 8.42 -5.45 4.33
C ALA A 77 9.70 -4.61 4.45
N ALA A 78 9.58 -3.28 4.42
CA ALA A 78 10.69 -2.37 4.62
C ALA A 78 11.30 -2.51 6.02
N SER A 79 10.46 -2.58 7.07
CA SER A 79 10.90 -2.79 8.45
C SER A 79 11.65 -4.11 8.64
N ARG A 80 11.12 -5.22 8.10
CA ARG A 80 11.78 -6.53 8.11
C ARG A 80 13.11 -6.50 7.37
N SER A 81 13.11 -5.95 6.16
CA SER A 81 14.32 -5.84 5.31
C SER A 81 15.44 -5.08 6.03
N LYS A 82 15.12 -3.97 6.71
CA LYS A 82 16.08 -3.22 7.54
C LYS A 82 16.65 -4.03 8.70
N LYS A 83 15.85 -4.92 9.28
CA LYS A 83 16.26 -5.80 10.39
C LYS A 83 16.99 -7.06 9.92
N GLY A 84 17.13 -7.27 8.60
CA GLY A 84 17.65 -8.52 8.04
C GLY A 84 16.70 -9.70 8.21
N GLU A 85 15.42 -9.43 8.49
CA GLU A 85 14.35 -10.43 8.56
C GLU A 85 13.80 -10.70 7.17
N VAL A 86 13.36 -11.92 6.91
CA VAL A 86 12.86 -12.35 5.60
C VAL A 86 11.53 -13.05 5.77
N GLU A 87 10.53 -12.62 5.01
CA GLU A 87 9.24 -13.31 4.88
C GLU A 87 9.38 -14.59 4.05
N ASN A 88 8.44 -15.52 4.22
CA ASN A 88 8.43 -16.77 3.46
C ASN A 88 8.44 -16.54 1.94
N SER A 89 9.17 -17.38 1.22
CA SER A 89 9.21 -17.35 -0.24
C SER A 89 7.84 -17.65 -0.84
N VAL A 90 7.48 -16.91 -1.89
CA VAL A 90 6.32 -17.21 -2.72
C VAL A 90 6.57 -18.48 -3.54
N ASP A 91 5.54 -19.33 -3.68
CA ASP A 91 5.60 -20.51 -4.53
C ASP A 91 5.97 -20.13 -5.98
N ALA A 92 6.93 -20.85 -6.55
CA ALA A 92 7.43 -20.61 -7.91
C ALA A 92 6.31 -20.69 -8.98
N ALA A 93 5.28 -21.51 -8.78
CA ALA A 93 4.13 -21.61 -9.66
C ALA A 93 3.27 -20.33 -9.65
N ILE A 94 3.17 -19.66 -8.50
CA ILE A 94 2.48 -18.36 -8.39
C ILE A 94 3.28 -17.31 -9.15
N ILE A 95 4.60 -17.27 -8.98
CA ILE A 95 5.47 -16.33 -9.71
C ILE A 95 5.43 -16.55 -11.21
N ALA A 96 5.45 -17.82 -11.65
CA ALA A 96 5.32 -18.16 -13.06
C ALA A 96 3.98 -17.70 -13.64
N SER A 97 2.88 -17.86 -12.89
CA SER A 97 1.56 -17.39 -13.31
C SER A 97 1.46 -15.87 -13.36
N LEU A 98 2.05 -15.18 -12.37
CA LEU A 98 2.06 -13.71 -12.30
C LEU A 98 2.72 -13.10 -13.54
N LYS A 99 3.81 -13.71 -14.04
CA LYS A 99 4.52 -13.27 -15.25
C LYS A 99 3.70 -13.35 -16.53
N GLN A 100 2.62 -14.12 -16.55
CA GLN A 100 1.75 -14.27 -17.70
C GLN A 100 0.57 -13.29 -17.69
N GLU A 101 0.43 -12.47 -16.64
CA GLU A 101 -0.60 -11.45 -16.58
C GLU A 101 -0.26 -10.28 -17.53
N SER A 102 -1.27 -9.78 -18.25
CA SER A 102 -1.18 -8.65 -19.18
C SER A 102 -0.61 -7.38 -18.54
N VAL A 103 -0.76 -7.24 -17.23
CA VAL A 103 -0.28 -6.08 -16.45
C VAL A 103 1.12 -6.26 -15.87
N TYR A 104 1.76 -7.41 -16.05
CA TYR A 104 3.00 -7.75 -15.35
C TYR A 104 4.11 -6.71 -15.56
N ASP A 105 4.37 -6.32 -16.81
CA ASP A 105 5.44 -5.37 -17.14
C ASP A 105 5.16 -3.97 -16.56
N GLU A 106 3.91 -3.54 -16.57
CA GLU A 106 3.47 -2.29 -15.95
C GLU A 106 3.68 -2.32 -14.43
N ALA A 107 3.19 -3.38 -13.77
CA ALA A 107 3.33 -3.56 -12.34
C ALA A 107 4.80 -3.64 -11.90
N LYS A 108 5.64 -4.32 -12.68
CA LYS A 108 7.08 -4.37 -12.45
C LYS A 108 7.72 -2.98 -12.61
N GLY A 109 7.34 -2.21 -13.61
CA GLY A 109 7.83 -0.84 -13.80
C GLY A 109 7.47 0.10 -12.64
N ILE A 110 6.25 -0.04 -12.10
CA ILE A 110 5.80 0.66 -10.89
C ILE A 110 6.66 0.26 -9.70
N LEU A 111 6.84 -1.04 -9.46
CA LEU A 111 7.65 -1.54 -8.33
C LEU A 111 9.11 -1.08 -8.44
N ASP A 112 9.72 -1.20 -9.61
CA ASP A 112 11.09 -0.75 -9.86
C ASP A 112 11.24 0.76 -9.55
N SER A 113 10.21 1.56 -9.84
CA SER A 113 10.19 3.00 -9.51
C SER A 113 10.06 3.26 -8.01
N ILE A 114 9.21 2.50 -7.33
CA ILE A 114 9.05 2.55 -5.87
C ILE A 114 10.36 2.20 -5.17
N LEU A 115 11.02 1.12 -5.56
CA LEU A 115 12.25 0.66 -4.91
C LEU A 115 13.41 1.65 -5.08
N ARG A 116 13.37 2.52 -6.10
CA ARG A 116 14.36 3.62 -6.27
C ARG A 116 14.14 4.80 -5.31
N LEU A 117 13.04 4.86 -4.57
CA LEU A 117 12.74 5.95 -3.62
C LEU A 117 13.41 5.77 -2.25
N THR A 118 14.11 4.66 -2.05
CA THR A 118 14.75 4.26 -0.79
C THR A 118 16.10 3.61 -1.02
N MET A 119 16.92 3.59 0.04
CA MET A 119 18.18 2.85 0.10
C MET A 119 18.01 1.48 0.79
N ILE A 120 16.80 1.17 1.28
CA ILE A 120 16.50 -0.12 1.90
C ILE A 120 16.59 -1.21 0.83
N GLU A 121 17.42 -2.21 1.07
CA GLU A 121 17.53 -3.38 0.19
C GLU A 121 16.48 -4.42 0.55
N PHE A 122 15.61 -4.74 -0.40
CA PHE A 122 14.56 -5.74 -0.21
C PHE A 122 15.06 -7.11 -0.69
N PRO A 123 14.92 -8.18 0.13
CA PRO A 123 15.22 -9.52 -0.32
C PRO A 123 14.20 -9.99 -1.36
N LYS A 124 14.59 -10.95 -2.21
CA LYS A 124 13.77 -11.42 -3.34
C LYS A 124 12.33 -11.83 -2.96
N PRO A 125 12.07 -12.53 -1.83
CA PRO A 125 10.71 -12.87 -1.40
C PRO A 125 9.80 -11.64 -1.19
N GLU A 126 10.33 -10.57 -0.61
CA GLU A 126 9.58 -9.34 -0.38
C GLU A 126 9.26 -8.63 -1.70
N ILE A 127 10.24 -8.58 -2.62
CA ILE A 127 10.02 -8.03 -3.97
C ILE A 127 8.90 -8.79 -4.70
N ASP A 128 8.88 -10.12 -4.59
CA ASP A 128 7.84 -10.94 -5.20
C ASP A 128 6.45 -10.68 -4.61
N LEU A 129 6.35 -10.60 -3.29
CA LEU A 129 5.10 -10.30 -2.60
C LEU A 129 4.58 -8.90 -2.93
N LEU A 130 5.45 -7.89 -2.94
CA LEU A 130 5.09 -6.53 -3.33
C LEU A 130 4.61 -6.47 -4.78
N LEU A 131 5.24 -7.23 -5.68
CA LEU A 131 4.84 -7.30 -7.08
C LEU A 131 3.45 -7.91 -7.26
N ILE A 132 3.08 -8.91 -6.45
CA ILE A 132 1.72 -9.49 -6.45
C ILE A 132 0.67 -8.43 -6.14
N HIS A 133 0.90 -7.61 -5.12
CA HIS A 133 -0.03 -6.54 -4.75
C HIS A 133 -0.19 -5.51 -5.85
N ILE A 134 0.91 -5.06 -6.47
CA ILE A 134 0.85 -4.08 -7.56
C ILE A 134 0.17 -4.67 -8.80
N CYS A 135 0.46 -5.92 -9.16
CA CYS A 135 -0.24 -6.60 -10.26
C CYS A 135 -1.75 -6.62 -10.00
N ASN A 136 -2.17 -6.96 -8.78
CA ASN A 136 -3.59 -6.99 -8.41
C ASN A 136 -4.23 -5.60 -8.54
N MET A 137 -3.54 -4.54 -8.07
CA MET A 137 -4.02 -3.16 -8.23
C MET A 137 -4.18 -2.76 -9.70
N CYS A 138 -3.20 -3.08 -10.56
CA CYS A 138 -3.26 -2.79 -11.99
C CYS A 138 -4.42 -3.56 -12.68
N LYS A 139 -4.64 -4.83 -12.35
CA LYS A 139 -5.76 -5.62 -12.91
C LYS A 139 -7.11 -4.99 -12.57
N ILE A 140 -7.33 -4.66 -11.29
CA ILE A 140 -8.57 -4.03 -10.84
C ILE A 140 -8.77 -2.69 -11.53
N LYS A 141 -7.71 -1.86 -11.61
CA LYS A 141 -7.76 -0.56 -12.30
C LYS A 141 -8.19 -0.69 -13.77
N LYS A 142 -7.75 -1.75 -14.47
CA LYS A 142 -8.13 -2.02 -15.87
C LYS A 142 -9.47 -2.72 -16.05
N GLY A 143 -10.14 -3.10 -14.96
CA GLY A 143 -11.35 -3.93 -15.02
C GLY A 143 -11.08 -5.38 -15.44
N GLU A 144 -9.84 -5.85 -15.35
CA GLU A 144 -9.43 -7.23 -15.64
C GLU A 144 -9.72 -8.14 -14.44
N PHE A 145 -11.00 -8.37 -14.17
CA PHE A 145 -11.43 -9.37 -13.18
C PHE A 145 -11.41 -10.76 -13.83
N LYS A 146 -10.61 -11.68 -13.29
CA LYS A 146 -10.69 -13.12 -13.55
C LYS A 146 -11.18 -13.82 -12.30
#